data_AF-A0ABD1GC27-F1
#
_entry.id   AF-A0ABD1GC27-F1
#
_cell.length_a   1.000
_cell.length_b   1.000
_cell.length_c   1.000
_cell.angle_alpha   90.00
_cell.angle_beta   90.00
_cell.angle_gamma   90.00
#
_symmetry.space_group_name_H-M   'P 1'
#
loop_
_entity.id
_entity.type
_entity.pdbx_description
1 polymer ?
#
loop_
_entity_poly.entity_id
_entity_poly.type
_entity_poly.pdbx_seq_one_letter_code
_entity_poly.pdbx_strand_id
1 'polypeptide(L)'
;MMEFLANLHVETNSCLDFISARIGYEFDFGKARQEVFDKLGDVDGLTLDQRYELCDILGDKSQRLEVFMGMPVHARLGYVLRLIDHNN
;
A
#
# COMPACT_ATOMS: atom_id res chain seq x y z
N MET A 1 -21.20 -3.57 -40.87
CA MET A 1 -21.69 -4.46 -39.80
C MET A 1 -20.54 -5.17 -39.09
N MET A 2 -19.61 -5.83 -39.81
CA MET A 2 -18.40 -6.42 -39.20
C MET A 2 -17.51 -5.40 -38.48
N GLU A 3 -17.36 -4.20 -39.04
CA GLU A 3 -16.53 -3.15 -38.44
C GLU A 3 -17.08 -2.65 -37.09
N PHE A 4 -18.40 -2.56 -36.95
CA PHE A 4 -19.04 -2.23 -35.67
C PHE A 4 -18.79 -3.31 -34.61
N LEU A 5 -18.92 -4.58 -34.98
CA LEU A 5 -18.65 -5.70 -34.08
C LEU A 5 -17.16 -5.79 -33.71
N ALA A 6 -16.26 -5.50 -34.65
CA ALA A 6 -14.83 -5.45 -34.40
C ALA A 6 -14.47 -4.31 -33.42
N ASN A 7 -15.04 -3.12 -33.62
CA ASN A 7 -14.83 -1.99 -32.70
C ASN A 7 -15.40 -2.29 -31.31
N LEU A 8 -16.62 -2.84 -31.23
CA LEU A 8 -17.23 -3.23 -29.96
C LEU A 8 -16.36 -4.24 -29.19
N HIS A 9 -15.79 -5.22 -29.90
CA HIS A 9 -14.88 -6.20 -29.33
C HIS A 9 -13.59 -5.56 -28.78
N VAL A 10 -12.98 -4.64 -29.54
CA VAL A 10 -11.78 -3.92 -29.13
C VAL A 10 -12.04 -3.05 -27.89
N GLU A 11 -13.13 -2.29 -27.88
CA GLU A 11 -13.51 -1.43 -26.76
C GLU A 11 -13.81 -2.25 -25.50
N THR A 12 -14.52 -3.36 -25.65
CA THR A 12 -14.85 -4.26 -24.54
C THR A 12 -13.58 -4.83 -23.91
N ASN A 13 -12.67 -5.37 -24.71
CA ASN A 13 -11.43 -5.96 -24.19
C ASN A 13 -10.53 -4.90 -23.54
N SER A 14 -10.45 -3.71 -24.12
CA SER A 14 -9.68 -2.60 -23.54
C SER A 14 -10.21 -2.19 -22.17
N CYS A 15 -11.53 -2.17 -22.01
CA CYS A 15 -12.17 -1.89 -20.72
C CYS A 15 -11.89 -3.01 -19.70
N LEU A 16 -11.99 -4.28 -20.12
CA LEU A 16 -11.69 -5.43 -19.26
C LEU A 16 -10.23 -5.44 -18.79
N ASP A 17 -9.29 -5.14 -19.68
CA ASP A 17 -7.86 -5.03 -19.34
C ASP A 17 -7.61 -3.92 -18.32
N PHE A 18 -8.25 -2.76 -18.51
CA PHE A 18 -8.16 -1.65 -17.55
C PHE A 18 -8.73 -2.02 -16.18
N ILE A 19 -9.90 -2.65 -16.13
CA ILE A 19 -10.52 -3.09 -14.87
C ILE A 19 -9.65 -4.16 -14.19
N SER A 20 -9.15 -5.14 -14.94
CA SER A 20 -8.28 -6.19 -14.40
C SER A 20 -6.99 -5.61 -13.82
N ALA A 21 -6.36 -4.66 -14.52
CA ALA A 21 -5.16 -3.99 -14.03
C ALA A 21 -5.44 -3.18 -12.75
N ARG A 22 -6.57 -2.46 -12.71
CA ARG A 22 -6.98 -1.70 -11.53
C ARG A 22 -7.27 -2.59 -10.32
N ILE A 23 -8.02 -3.68 -10.51
CA ILE A 23 -8.32 -4.64 -9.43
C ILE A 23 -7.02 -5.28 -8.92
N GLY A 24 -6.13 -5.69 -9.83
CA GLY A 24 -4.83 -6.24 -9.46
C GLY A 24 -4.01 -5.26 -8.62
N TYR A 25 -3.94 -3.99 -9.06
CA TYR A 25 -3.25 -2.94 -8.31
C TYR A 25 -3.86 -2.68 -6.93
N GLU A 26 -5.19 -2.53 -6.84
CA GLU A 26 -5.88 -2.31 -5.55
C GLU A 26 -5.71 -3.52 -4.60
N PHE A 27 -5.72 -4.74 -5.12
CA PHE A 27 -5.47 -5.97 -4.37
C PHE A 27 -4.03 -6.03 -3.82
N ASP A 28 -3.05 -5.76 -4.67
CA ASP A 28 -1.63 -5.74 -4.27
C ASP A 28 -1.39 -4.68 -3.19
N PHE A 29 -2.02 -3.51 -3.31
CA PHE A 29 -1.95 -2.45 -2.32
C PHE A 29 -2.59 -2.84 -0.98
N GLY A 30 -3.72 -3.54 -1.02
CA GLY A 30 -4.36 -4.10 0.17
C GLY A 30 -3.47 -5.10 0.90
N LYS A 31 -2.81 -5.99 0.16
CA LYS A 31 -1.85 -6.95 0.71
C LYS A 31 -0.64 -6.25 1.33
N ALA A 32 -0.09 -5.25 0.65
CA ALA A 32 1.04 -4.47 1.17
C ALA A 32 0.67 -3.77 2.49
N ARG A 33 -0.53 -3.17 2.60
CA ARG A 33 -1.00 -2.53 3.83
C ARG A 33 -1.15 -3.52 4.98
N GLN A 34 -1.66 -4.72 4.71
CA GLN A 34 -1.75 -5.78 5.72
C GLN A 34 -0.37 -6.19 6.23
N GLU A 35 0.59 -6.41 5.31
CA GLU A 35 1.96 -6.77 5.68
C GLU A 35 2.65 -5.66 6.51
N VAL A 36 2.42 -4.39 6.17
CA VAL A 36 2.90 -3.25 6.98
C VAL A 36 2.30 -3.29 8.38
N PHE A 37 1.00 -3.51 8.50
CA PHE A 37 0.31 -3.56 9.79
C PHE A 37 0.87 -4.67 10.67
N ASP A 38 1.06 -5.86 10.12
CA ASP A 38 1.64 -7.01 10.81
C ASP A 38 3.06 -6.68 11.32
N LYS A 39 3.87 -6.00 10.51
CA LYS A 39 5.24 -5.58 10.90
C LYS A 39 5.26 -4.49 11.96
N LEU A 40 4.29 -3.59 11.97
CA LEU A 40 4.10 -2.62 13.07
C LEU A 40 3.62 -3.32 14.35
N GLY A 41 3.00 -4.50 14.21
CA GLY A 41 2.65 -5.41 15.30
C GLY A 41 3.82 -5.78 16.20
N ASP A 42 4.99 -6.00 15.58
CA ASP A 42 6.25 -6.38 16.24
C ASP A 42 6.97 -5.22 16.94
N VAL A 43 6.46 -3.99 16.81
CA VAL A 43 7.05 -2.80 17.43
C VAL A 43 6.36 -2.52 18.76
N ASP A 44 7.07 -2.79 19.85
CA ASP A 44 6.64 -2.45 21.20
C ASP A 44 6.52 -0.93 21.39
N GLY A 45 5.52 -0.50 22.16
CA GLY A 45 5.32 0.91 22.51
C GLY A 45 4.43 1.73 21.57
N LEU A 46 3.90 1.12 20.51
CA LEU A 46 2.88 1.74 19.65
C LEU A 46 1.46 1.50 20.18
N THR A 47 0.63 2.54 20.17
CA THR A 47 -0.82 2.39 20.33
C THR A 47 -1.46 1.89 19.03
N LEU A 48 -2.70 1.40 19.12
CA LEU A 48 -3.43 0.94 17.95
C LEU A 48 -3.72 2.07 16.95
N ASP A 49 -4.05 3.27 17.45
CA ASP A 49 -4.28 4.45 16.61
C ASP A 49 -3.02 4.85 15.84
N GLN A 50 -1.86 4.84 16.51
CA GLN A 50 -0.57 5.10 15.85
C GLN A 50 -0.26 4.07 14.76
N ARG A 51 -0.64 2.79 14.97
CA ARG A 51 -0.46 1.75 13.94
C ARG A 51 -1.32 1.99 12.71
N TYR A 52 -2.56 2.47 12.89
CA TYR A 52 -3.42 2.83 11.76
C TYR A 52 -2.83 3.98 10.94
N GLU A 53 -2.42 5.06 11.62
CA GLU A 53 -1.80 6.21 10.95
C GLU A 53 -0.50 5.81 10.23
N LEU A 54 0.34 5.00 10.87
CA LEU A 54 1.58 4.52 10.26
C LEU A 54 1.37 3.60 9.07
N CYS A 55 0.30 2.81 9.06
CA CYS A 55 -0.07 2.01 7.89
C CYS A 55 -0.37 2.88 6.68
N ASP A 56 -1.05 4.01 6.86
CA ASP A 56 -1.30 4.96 5.78
C ASP A 56 0.00 5.64 5.33
N ILE A 57 0.83 6.11 6.28
CA ILE A 57 2.09 6.80 6.00
C ILE A 57 3.11 5.90 5.26
N LEU A 58 3.25 4.65 5.70
CA LEU A 58 4.21 3.70 5.14
C LEU A 58 3.68 3.04 3.87
N GLY A 59 2.36 2.82 3.78
CA GLY A 59 1.71 2.30 2.57
C GLY A 59 1.75 3.27 1.39
N ASP A 60 1.75 4.58 1.64
CA ASP A 60 1.83 5.61 0.59
C ASP A 60 3.24 5.75 -0.02
N LYS A 61 4.30 5.43 0.73
CA LYS A 61 5.69 5.63 0.29
C LYS A 61 6.58 4.43 0.55
N SER A 62 6.82 3.64 -0.51
CA SER A 62 7.68 2.45 -0.49
C SER A 62 9.06 2.68 0.13
N GLN A 63 9.68 3.84 -0.12
CA GLN A 63 11.00 4.20 0.43
C GLN A 63 11.02 4.27 1.96
N ARG A 64 9.93 4.76 2.59
CA ARG A 64 9.83 4.82 4.06
C ARG A 64 9.71 3.42 4.65
N LEU A 65 8.97 2.55 3.97
CA LEU A 65 8.83 1.15 4.35
C LEU A 65 10.15 0.40 4.21
N GLU A 66 10.90 0.59 3.11
CA GLU A 66 12.23 -0.01 2.92
C GLU A 66 13.20 0.38 4.05
N VAL A 67 13.21 1.67 4.40
CA VAL A 67 14.01 2.18 5.52
C VAL A 67 13.59 1.53 6.84
N PHE A 68 12.30 1.46 7.15
CA PHE A 68 11.77 0.79 8.35
C PHE A 68 12.18 -0.70 8.42
N MET A 69 12.04 -1.42 7.30
CA MET A 69 12.38 -2.85 7.21
C MET A 69 13.88 -3.11 7.38
N GLY A 70 14.73 -2.21 6.88
CA GLY A 70 16.19 -2.29 7.01
C GLY A 70 16.73 -1.91 8.40
N MET A 71 15.93 -1.31 9.27
CA MET A 71 16.39 -0.87 10.60
C MET A 71 16.49 -2.01 11.61
N PRO A 72 17.47 -1.94 12.54
CA PRO A 72 17.49 -2.81 13.70
C PRO A 72 16.28 -2.53 14.59
N VAL A 73 15.76 -3.59 15.25
CA VAL A 73 14.49 -3.54 16.00
C VAL A 73 14.43 -2.40 17.01
N HIS A 74 15.52 -2.15 17.75
CA HIS A 74 15.58 -1.09 18.77
C HIS A 74 15.45 0.34 18.20
N ALA A 75 15.72 0.55 16.90
CA ALA A 75 15.62 1.86 16.26
C ALA A 75 14.23 2.11 15.64
N ARG A 76 13.42 1.05 15.45
CA ARG A 76 12.16 1.11 14.70
C ARG A 76 11.13 2.03 15.36
N LEU A 77 10.95 1.91 16.68
CA LEU A 77 9.97 2.73 17.42
C LEU A 77 10.25 4.23 17.24
N GLY A 78 11.50 4.66 17.43
CA GLY A 78 11.88 6.06 17.29
C GLY A 78 11.67 6.59 15.86
N TYR A 79 11.94 5.76 14.85
CA TYR A 79 11.70 6.13 13.46
C TYR A 79 10.22 6.34 13.15
N VAL A 80 9.36 5.40 13.56
CA VAL A 80 7.93 5.50 13.24
C VAL A 80 7.24 6.63 14.01
N LEU A 81 7.61 6.88 15.28
CA LEU A 81 7.09 8.05 16.00
C LEU A 81 7.49 9.36 15.32
N ARG A 82 8.74 9.45 14.84
CA ARG A 82 9.18 10.59 14.04
C ARG A 82 8.33 10.78 12.78
N LEU A 83 7.91 9.69 12.12
CA LEU A 83 7.05 9.80 10.93
C LEU A 83 5.69 10.42 11.24
N ILE A 84 5.07 10.04 12.36
CA ILE A 84 3.80 10.61 12.85
C ILE A 84 3.98 12.12 13.14
N ASP A 85 5.05 12.49 13.84
CA ASP A 85 5.33 13.89 14.19
C ASP A 85 5.53 14.79 12.97
N HIS A 86 6.04 14.25 11.85
CA HIS A 86 6.27 15.02 10.61
C HIS A 86 5.07 14.99 9.65
N ASN A 87 4.02 14.24 9.96
CA ASN A 87 2.81 14.12 9.14
C ASN A 87 1.63 14.94 9.69
N ASN A 88 1.80 15.55 10.87
CA ASN A 88 0.86 16.45 11.53
C ASN A 88 1.24 17.93 11.34
#